data_AF-A0A0S8GSH4-F1
#
_entry.id   AF-A0A0S8GSH4-F1
#
_cell.length_a   1.000
_cell.length_b   1.000
_cell.length_c   1.000
_cell.angle_alpha   90.00
_cell.angle_beta   90.00
_cell.angle_gamma   90.00
#
_symmetry.space_group_name_H-M   'P 1'
#
loop_
_entity.id
_entity.type
_entity.pdbx_description
1 polymer ?
#
loop_
_entity_poly.entity_id
_entity_poly.type
_entity_poly.pdbx_seq_one_letter_code
_entity_poly.pdbx_strand_id
1 'polypeptide(L)'
;MKTKNRTKLILSALALILCLALQITCQNQKAAPPEPARIEPAAGPVRFGVSFDKELSREPLDGRILLMISAQDGAEPRFQISDGPDTQLIFGIDVDGLLPGQAAVIDETVLGYPLKSIAEIPPG
;
A
#
# COMPACT_ATOMS: atom_id res chain seq x y z
N MET A 1 1.15 -16.64 -75.07
CA MET A 1 0.78 -15.49 -74.21
C MET A 1 -0.31 -15.90 -73.19
N LYS A 2 -0.01 -16.81 -72.24
CA LYS A 2 -1.05 -17.31 -71.29
C LYS A 2 -0.53 -17.82 -69.93
N THR A 3 0.62 -17.30 -69.47
CA THR A 3 1.30 -17.83 -68.26
C THR A 3 1.48 -16.77 -67.15
N LYS A 4 1.24 -15.48 -67.42
CA LYS A 4 1.53 -14.39 -66.46
C LYS A 4 0.43 -14.17 -65.40
N ASN A 5 -0.81 -14.63 -65.65
CA ASN A 5 -1.94 -14.39 -64.75
C ASN A 5 -2.15 -15.48 -63.69
N ARG A 6 -1.62 -16.70 -63.91
CA ARG A 6 -1.74 -17.79 -62.93
C ARG A 6 -0.80 -17.59 -61.74
N THR A 7 0.41 -17.06 -61.99
CA THR A 7 1.39 -16.77 -60.93
C THR A 7 0.96 -15.60 -60.05
N LYS A 8 0.31 -14.57 -60.62
CA LYS A 8 -0.26 -13.46 -59.83
C LYS A 8 -1.42 -13.91 -58.94
N LEU A 9 -2.25 -14.83 -59.42
CA LEU A 9 -3.39 -15.36 -58.67
C LEU A 9 -2.94 -16.25 -57.49
N ILE A 10 -1.88 -17.03 -57.68
CA ILE A 10 -1.30 -17.88 -56.61
C ILE A 10 -0.60 -17.01 -55.56
N LEU A 11 0.11 -15.95 -55.97
CA LEU A 11 0.82 -15.05 -55.05
C LEU A 11 -0.15 -14.19 -54.21
N SER A 12 -1.27 -13.73 -54.79
CA SER A 12 -2.31 -13.00 -54.04
C SER A 12 -3.07 -13.90 -53.06
N ALA A 13 -3.32 -15.16 -53.42
CA ALA A 13 -3.97 -16.13 -52.53
C ALA A 13 -3.08 -16.46 -51.32
N LEU A 14 -1.76 -16.60 -51.52
CA LEU A 14 -0.81 -16.85 -50.44
C LEU A 14 -0.69 -15.65 -49.48
N ALA A 15 -0.73 -14.42 -50.00
CA ALA A 15 -0.73 -13.21 -49.18
C ALA A 15 -2.02 -13.03 -48.37
N LEU A 16 -3.18 -13.40 -48.93
CA LEU A 16 -4.46 -13.33 -48.22
C LEU A 16 -4.56 -14.38 -47.09
N ILE A 17 -4.02 -15.58 -47.31
CA ILE A 17 -3.99 -16.66 -46.31
C ILE A 17 -3.05 -16.30 -45.14
N LEU A 18 -1.91 -15.63 -45.41
CA LEU A 18 -0.99 -15.15 -44.37
C LEU A 18 -1.60 -14.01 -43.54
N CYS A 19 -2.37 -13.11 -44.17
CA CYS A 19 -3.11 -12.06 -43.47
C CYS A 19 -4.23 -12.61 -42.58
N LEU A 20 -4.93 -13.67 -43.03
CA LEU A 20 -6.02 -14.27 -42.24
C LEU A 20 -5.50 -14.98 -40.99
N ALA A 21 -4.31 -15.61 -41.07
CA ALA A 21 -3.67 -16.25 -39.92
C ALA A 21 -3.25 -15.27 -38.82
N LEU A 22 -2.94 -14.01 -39.16
CA LEU A 22 -2.55 -12.98 -38.19
C LEU A 22 -3.75 -12.41 -37.40
N GLN A 23 -4.97 -12.51 -37.94
CA GLN A 23 -6.18 -12.02 -37.27
C GLN A 23 -6.73 -13.02 -36.22
N ILE A 24 -6.39 -14.31 -36.35
CA ILE A 24 -6.89 -15.37 -35.46
C ILE A 24 -6.22 -15.31 -34.07
N THR A 25 -5.00 -14.79 -33.96
CA THR A 25 -4.29 -14.69 -32.66
C THR A 25 -4.75 -13.51 -31.78
N CYS A 26 -5.52 -12.55 -32.30
CA CYS A 26 -6.03 -11.43 -31.49
C CYS A 26 -7.38 -11.70 -30.78
N GLN A 27 -8.12 -12.74 -31.15
CA GLN A 27 -9.47 -13.01 -30.64
C GLN A 27 -9.52 -13.68 -29.24
N ASN A 28 -8.39 -13.79 -28.54
CA ASN A 28 -8.34 -14.44 -27.23
C ASN A 28 -8.01 -13.49 -26.07
N GLN A 29 -8.49 -12.25 -26.14
CA GLN A 29 -8.65 -11.41 -24.95
C GLN A 29 -9.90 -11.86 -24.20
N LYS A 30 -9.73 -12.91 -23.40
CA LYS A 30 -10.64 -13.20 -22.30
C LYS A 30 -10.52 -12.03 -21.32
N ALA A 31 -11.47 -11.11 -21.38
CA ALA A 31 -11.59 -10.07 -20.37
C ALA A 31 -11.61 -10.73 -18.99
N ALA A 32 -10.68 -10.33 -18.12
CA ALA A 32 -10.78 -10.65 -16.72
C ALA A 32 -12.12 -10.09 -16.19
N PRO A 33 -12.79 -10.79 -15.25
CA PRO A 33 -13.96 -10.24 -14.58
C PRO A 33 -13.64 -8.84 -14.05
N PRO A 34 -14.60 -7.88 -14.05
CA PRO A 34 -14.38 -6.61 -13.40
C PRO A 34 -14.05 -6.88 -11.93
N GLU A 35 -12.78 -6.72 -11.57
CA GLU A 35 -12.37 -6.70 -10.18
C GLU A 35 -13.22 -5.61 -9.50
N PRO A 36 -13.87 -5.91 -8.35
CA PRO A 36 -14.62 -4.89 -7.63
C PRO A 36 -13.67 -3.70 -7.42
N ALA A 37 -14.13 -2.51 -7.78
CA ALA A 37 -13.35 -1.29 -7.68
C ALA A 37 -12.67 -1.24 -6.31
N ARG A 38 -11.35 -1.48 -6.28
CA ARG A 38 -10.54 -1.26 -5.11
C ARG A 38 -10.74 0.22 -4.78
N ILE A 39 -11.31 0.51 -3.61
CA ILE A 39 -11.21 1.84 -3.04
C ILE A 39 -9.73 1.96 -2.68
N GLU A 40 -8.93 2.45 -3.64
CA GLU A 40 -7.57 2.90 -3.40
C GLU A 40 -7.68 3.97 -2.31
N PRO A 41 -7.21 3.70 -1.07
CA PRO A 41 -7.22 4.72 -0.04
C PRO A 41 -6.47 5.92 -0.62
N ALA A 42 -7.05 7.12 -0.50
CA ALA A 42 -6.29 8.32 -0.79
C ALA A 42 -5.05 8.30 0.12
N ALA A 43 -3.87 8.02 -0.45
CA ALA A 43 -2.62 7.86 0.27
C ALA A 43 -2.12 9.25 0.72
N GLY A 44 -2.84 9.84 1.67
CA GLY A 44 -2.33 10.93 2.48
C GLY A 44 -1.28 10.39 3.47
N PRO A 45 -0.40 11.26 3.98
CA PRO A 45 0.59 10.87 4.97
C PRO A 45 -0.09 10.29 6.23
N VAL A 46 0.44 9.17 6.71
CA VAL A 46 -0.06 8.49 7.91
C VAL A 46 0.25 9.33 9.14
N ARG A 47 -0.73 9.52 10.02
CA ARG A 47 -0.58 10.22 11.29
C ARG A 47 -1.49 9.65 12.37
N PHE A 48 -1.02 9.64 13.60
CA PHE A 48 -1.81 9.25 14.78
C PHE A 48 -1.93 10.44 15.73
N GLY A 49 -3.15 10.74 16.15
CA GLY A 49 -3.43 11.68 17.23
C GLY A 49 -3.76 10.93 18.50
N VAL A 50 -2.99 11.16 19.56
CA VAL A 50 -3.21 10.56 20.88
C VAL A 50 -3.65 11.65 21.85
N SER A 51 -4.78 11.44 22.51
CA SER A 51 -5.32 12.35 23.53
C SER A 51 -5.95 11.54 24.65
N PHE A 52 -6.21 12.18 25.78
CA PHE A 52 -6.93 11.59 26.90
C PHE A 52 -8.15 12.43 27.26
N ASP A 53 -9.17 11.81 27.83
CA ASP A 53 -10.37 12.51 28.28
C ASP A 53 -10.14 13.20 29.64
N LYS A 54 -10.86 14.29 29.88
CA LYS A 54 -10.87 15.02 31.16
C LYS A 54 -11.33 14.15 32.33
N GLU A 55 -12.06 13.06 32.08
CA GLU A 55 -12.42 12.09 33.12
C GLU A 55 -11.23 11.26 33.62
N LEU A 56 -10.17 11.09 32.81
CA LEU A 56 -8.93 10.43 33.23
C LEU A 56 -8.04 11.38 34.04
N SER A 57 -7.91 12.63 33.59
CA SER A 57 -7.24 13.70 34.33
C SER A 57 -7.79 15.04 33.88
N ARG A 58 -8.02 15.95 34.83
CA ARG A 58 -8.38 17.34 34.52
C ARG A 58 -7.17 18.27 34.40
N GLU A 59 -6.02 17.81 34.87
CA GLU A 59 -4.77 18.56 34.84
C GLU A 59 -3.96 18.20 33.59
N PRO A 60 -3.13 19.13 33.07
CA PRO A 60 -2.15 18.83 32.03
C PRO A 60 -1.20 17.70 32.48
N LEU A 61 -0.77 16.85 31.54
CA LEU A 61 0.13 15.73 31.81
C LEU A 61 1.45 15.87 31.06
N ASP A 62 2.54 15.60 31.77
CA ASP A 62 3.90 15.50 31.23
C ASP A 62 4.27 14.03 31.06
N GLY A 63 5.14 13.72 30.09
CA GLY A 63 5.72 12.39 29.96
C GLY A 63 6.09 12.02 28.54
N ARG A 64 6.01 10.72 28.25
CA ARG A 64 6.35 10.15 26.96
C ARG A 64 5.20 9.31 26.44
N ILE A 65 4.75 9.62 25.23
CA ILE A 65 3.79 8.81 24.49
C ILE A 65 4.57 7.83 23.63
N LEU A 66 4.21 6.55 23.72
CA LEU A 66 4.76 5.49 22.90
C LEU A 66 3.63 4.86 22.07
N LEU A 67 3.75 4.91 20.76
CA LEU A 67 2.89 4.21 19.82
C LEU A 67 3.58 2.93 19.38
N MET A 68 2.99 1.78 19.68
CA MET A 68 3.50 0.47 19.30
C MET A 68 2.53 -0.16 18.31
N ILE A 69 3.03 -0.63 17.17
CA ILE A 69 2.22 -1.23 16.10
C ILE A 69 2.77 -2.61 15.82
N SER A 70 1.90 -3.62 15.84
CA SER A 70 2.27 -4.99 15.51
C SER A 70 1.48 -5.49 14.31
N ALA A 71 2.16 -6.26 13.45
CA ALA A 71 1.53 -7.04 12.38
C ALA A 71 1.19 -8.48 12.82
N GLN A 72 1.49 -8.84 14.07
CA GLN A 72 1.26 -10.17 14.64
C GLN A 72 0.10 -10.12 15.64
N ASP A 73 -0.83 -11.06 15.49
CA ASP A 73 -1.91 -11.27 16.45
C ASP A 73 -1.41 -11.99 17.72
N GLY A 74 -2.18 -11.90 18.81
CA GLY A 74 -1.97 -12.68 20.03
C GLY A 74 -1.55 -11.83 21.23
N ALA A 75 -0.24 -11.63 21.42
CA ALA A 75 0.28 -10.87 22.57
C ALA A 75 0.08 -9.35 22.39
N GLU A 76 0.03 -8.57 23.47
CA GLU A 76 0.03 -7.11 23.33
C GLU A 76 1.33 -6.62 22.65
N PRO A 77 1.30 -5.62 21.74
CA PRO A 77 2.46 -5.18 20.97
C PRO A 77 3.70 -4.84 21.80
N ARG A 78 3.51 -4.31 23.02
CA ARG A 78 4.62 -4.01 23.96
C ARG A 78 5.46 -5.22 24.38
N PHE A 79 4.93 -6.43 24.24
CA PHE A 79 5.63 -7.67 24.55
C PHE A 79 6.26 -8.33 23.31
N GLN A 80 6.13 -7.71 22.15
CA GLN A 80 6.62 -8.24 20.87
C GLN A 80 7.80 -7.43 20.30
N ILE A 81 8.18 -6.32 20.94
CA ILE A 81 9.33 -5.52 20.54
C ILE A 81 10.61 -6.10 21.15
N SER A 82 11.59 -6.38 20.30
CA SER A 82 12.90 -6.95 20.66
C SER A 82 14.01 -6.46 19.71
N ASP A 83 15.23 -6.96 19.89
CA ASP A 83 16.37 -6.67 19.02
C ASP A 83 16.50 -7.65 17.83
N GLY A 84 15.49 -8.50 17.63
CA GLY A 84 15.46 -9.49 16.54
C GLY A 84 14.87 -8.95 15.23
N PRO A 85 15.05 -9.68 14.11
CA PRO A 85 14.49 -9.30 12.81
C PRO A 85 12.95 -9.29 12.79
N ASP A 86 12.30 -10.04 13.68
CA ASP A 86 10.84 -10.13 13.78
C ASP A 86 10.25 -9.13 14.79
N THR A 87 11.02 -8.10 15.17
CA THR A 87 10.56 -7.05 16.08
C THR A 87 9.38 -6.26 15.52
N GLN A 88 8.61 -5.65 16.42
CA GLN A 88 7.49 -4.80 16.06
C GLN A 88 7.87 -3.32 16.07
N LEU A 89 6.98 -2.46 15.60
CA LEU A 89 7.26 -1.04 15.44
C LEU A 89 6.98 -0.28 16.73
N ILE A 90 7.84 0.67 17.06
CA ILE A 90 7.61 1.64 18.13
C ILE A 90 8.03 3.05 17.70
N PHE A 91 7.18 4.02 18.00
CA PHE A 91 7.40 5.44 17.80
C PHE A 91 7.14 6.17 19.11
N GLY A 92 7.80 7.31 19.33
CA GLY A 92 7.58 8.03 20.58
C GLY A 92 7.88 9.51 20.52
N ILE A 93 7.10 10.27 21.28
CA ILE A 93 7.28 11.71 21.50
C ILE A 93 7.21 12.01 22.98
N ASP A 94 7.96 13.03 23.39
CA ASP A 94 7.80 13.66 24.70
C ASP A 94 6.70 14.70 24.64
N VAL A 95 5.94 14.80 25.72
CA VAL A 95 4.90 15.82 25.92
C VAL A 95 5.15 16.54 27.24
N ASP A 96 4.96 17.85 27.22
CA ASP A 96 5.09 18.76 28.36
C ASP A 96 3.79 19.57 28.41
N GLY A 97 2.98 19.33 29.44
CA GLY A 97 1.69 19.96 29.65
C GLY A 97 0.60 19.57 28.64
N LEU A 98 0.49 18.30 28.25
CA LEU A 98 -0.57 17.87 27.33
C LEU A 98 -1.94 18.04 27.98
N LEU A 99 -2.80 18.89 27.38
CA LEU A 99 -4.14 19.15 27.89
C LEU A 99 -5.12 18.00 27.59
N PRO A 100 -6.15 17.80 28.41
CA PRO A 100 -7.24 16.87 28.09
C PRO A 100 -7.90 17.25 26.75
N GLY A 101 -8.09 16.27 25.87
CA GLY A 101 -8.63 16.47 24.51
C GLY A 101 -7.67 17.09 23.51
N GLN A 102 -6.47 17.54 23.92
CA GLN A 102 -5.42 17.96 23.00
C GLN A 102 -4.74 16.72 22.41
N ALA A 103 -4.59 16.70 21.09
CA ALA A 103 -3.90 15.62 20.41
C ALA A 103 -2.39 15.86 20.41
N ALA A 104 -1.63 14.92 20.95
CA ALA A 104 -0.22 14.74 20.64
C ALA A 104 -0.10 13.94 19.34
N VAL A 105 0.64 14.46 18.37
CA VAL A 105 0.66 13.92 17.01
C VAL A 105 1.96 13.16 16.76
N ILE A 106 1.81 11.92 16.30
CA ILE A 106 2.90 11.10 15.77
C ILE A 106 2.72 11.01 14.26
N ASP A 107 3.65 11.61 13.52
CA ASP A 107 3.67 11.66 12.06
C ASP A 107 5.05 11.31 11.50
N GLU A 108 5.28 11.60 10.22
CA GLU A 108 6.52 11.28 9.50
C GLU A 108 7.79 11.93 10.08
N THR A 109 7.66 12.97 10.90
CA THR A 109 8.78 13.65 11.54
C THR A 109 9.25 12.96 12.83
N VAL A 110 8.46 12.05 13.37
CA VAL A 110 8.76 11.34 14.62
C VAL A 110 9.65 10.14 14.34
N LEU A 111 10.74 10.04 15.11
CA LEU A 111 11.65 8.92 15.07
C LEU A 111 11.00 7.65 15.63
N GLY A 112 11.25 6.54 14.96
CA GLY A 112 10.82 5.22 15.37
C GLY A 112 11.94 4.19 15.44
N TYR A 113 11.53 2.97 15.75
CA TYR A 113 12.33 1.76 15.67
C TYR A 113 11.47 0.59 15.17
N PRO A 114 12.01 -0.31 14.32
CA PRO A 114 13.27 -0.19 13.59
C PRO A 114 13.21 0.80 12.41
N LEU A 115 12.00 1.21 12.02
CA LEU A 115 11.78 2.20 10.96
C LEU A 115 12.05 3.60 11.47
N LYS A 116 12.66 4.46 10.66
CA LYS A 116 13.02 5.82 11.10
C LYS A 116 11.83 6.76 11.14
N SER A 117 10.80 6.46 10.37
CA SER A 117 9.63 7.30 10.18
C SER A 117 8.40 6.43 9.97
N ILE A 118 7.24 6.94 10.39
CA ILE A 118 5.95 6.26 10.16
C ILE A 118 5.60 6.18 8.66
N ALA A 119 6.19 7.05 7.84
CA ALA A 119 6.02 7.02 6.39
C ALA A 119 6.67 5.79 5.73
N GLU A 120 7.57 5.11 6.44
CA GLU A 120 8.23 3.89 5.96
C GLU A 120 7.41 2.62 6.24
N ILE A 121 6.27 2.74 6.94
CA ILE A 121 5.38 1.60 7.18
C ILE A 121 4.82 1.13 5.83
N PRO A 122 5.03 -0.14 5.45
CA PRO A 122 4.52 -0.66 4.19
C PRO A 122 2.98 -0.67 4.20
N PRO A 123 2.34 -0.50 3.03
CA PRO A 123 0.91 -0.76 2.91
C PRO A 123 0.56 -2.18 3.39
N GLY A 124 -0.58 -2.30 4.08
CA GLY A 124 -1.12 -3.57 4.58
C GLY A 124 -1.80 -4.41 3.51
#